data_AF-A0A0F8XHP9-F1
#
_entry.id   AF-A0A0F8XHP9-F1
#
_cell.length_a   1.000
_cell.length_b   1.000
_cell.length_c   1.000
_cell.angle_alpha   90.00
_cell.angle_beta   90.00
_cell.angle_gamma   90.00
#
_symmetry.space_group_name_H-M   'P 1'
#
loop_
_entity.id
_entity.type
_entity.pdbx_description
1 polymer ?
#
loop_
_entity_poly.entity_id
_entity_poly.type
_entity_poly.pdbx_seq_one_letter_code
_entity_poly.pdbx_strand_id
1 'polypeptide(L)'
;MTTRYQKSQIEDVARILHDAWGEARDVGGLAERYMDDTTVSNLTHDFADLFAADNPPTCLHCGQEAIELGDTCLVGGGIGAPHAHTQGFDPEQFLVACGLKSEG
;
A
#
# COMPACT_ATOMS: atom_id res chain seq x y z
N MET A 1 -3.65 -4.49 16.27
CA MET A 1 -2.96 -5.54 15.49
C MET A 1 -1.48 -5.27 15.51
N THR A 2 -0.66 -6.32 15.58
CA THR A 2 0.77 -6.22 15.29
C THR A 2 0.94 -6.61 13.83
N THR A 3 1.40 -5.68 13.00
CA THR A 3 1.74 -5.97 11.60
C THR A 3 2.98 -6.84 11.57
N ARG A 4 3.04 -7.80 10.64
CA ARG A 4 4.25 -8.59 10.39
C ARG A 4 5.36 -7.69 9.84
N TYR A 5 4.99 -6.73 9.01
CA TYR A 5 5.92 -5.80 8.38
C TYR A 5 5.98 -4.49 9.17
N GLN A 6 7.20 -4.09 9.52
CA GLN A 6 7.45 -2.78 10.12
C GLN A 6 7.48 -1.71 9.04
N LYS A 7 7.15 -0.47 9.44
CA LYS A 7 7.20 0.70 8.55
C LYS A 7 8.52 0.80 7.79
N SER A 8 9.65 0.63 8.48
CA SER A 8 10.98 0.70 7.84
C SER A 8 11.18 -0.37 6.75
N GLN A 9 10.63 -1.57 6.93
CA GLN A 9 10.72 -2.64 5.93
C GLN A 9 9.89 -2.33 4.69
N ILE A 10 8.71 -1.74 4.88
CA ILE A 10 7.84 -1.30 3.78
C ILE A 10 8.53 -0.15 3.00
N GLU A 11 9.11 0.81 3.71
CA GLU A 11 9.88 1.92 3.09
C GLU A 11 11.11 1.42 2.33
N ASP A 12 11.80 0.41 2.86
CA ASP A 12 12.93 -0.23 2.17
C ASP A 12 12.50 -0.92 0.88
N VAL A 13 11.37 -1.63 0.89
CA VAL A 13 10.79 -2.25 -0.31
C VAL A 13 10.40 -1.18 -1.34
N ALA A 14 9.75 -0.10 -0.91
CA ALA A 14 9.35 0.99 -1.80
C ALA A 14 10.56 1.62 -2.52
N ARG A 15 11.65 1.85 -1.78
CA ARG A 15 12.90 2.38 -2.35
C ARG A 15 13.53 1.43 -3.36
N ILE A 16 13.57 0.13 -3.06
CA ILE A 16 14.12 -0.89 -3.98
C ILE A 16 13.30 -0.93 -5.28
N LEU A 17 11.98 -0.88 -5.19
CA LEU A 17 11.09 -0.88 -6.36
C LEU A 17 11.18 0.41 -7.16
N HIS A 18 11.36 1.56 -6.49
CA HIS A 18 11.61 2.84 -7.14
C HIS A 18 12.89 2.82 -7.99
N ASP A 19 13.99 2.33 -7.43
CA ASP A 19 15.26 2.20 -8.15
C ASP A 19 15.11 1.24 -9.35
N ALA A 20 14.45 0.10 -9.13
CA ALA A 20 14.17 -0.86 -10.19
C ALA A 20 13.28 -0.28 -11.31
N TRP A 21 12.32 0.56 -10.97
CA TRP A 21 11.46 1.25 -11.93
C TRP A 21 12.25 2.26 -12.78
N GLY A 22 13.16 3.01 -12.15
CA GLY A 22 14.09 3.89 -12.85
C GLY A 22 14.98 3.12 -13.84
N GLU A 23 15.58 2.02 -13.39
CA GLU A 23 16.43 1.14 -14.21
C GLU A 23 15.67 0.52 -15.39
N ALA A 24 14.46 0.01 -15.17
CA ALA A 24 13.63 -0.60 -16.20
C ALA A 24 13.27 0.37 -17.34
N ARG A 25 13.26 1.68 -17.07
CA ARG A 25 12.93 2.73 -18.04
C ARG A 25 14.16 3.35 -18.71
N ASP A 26 15.36 3.10 -18.19
CA ASP A 26 16.61 3.56 -18.78
C ASP A 26 17.09 2.61 -19.89
N VAL A 27 16.65 2.88 -21.11
CA VAL A 27 16.98 2.10 -22.32
C VAL A 27 18.48 2.20 -22.72
N GLY A 28 19.26 3.08 -22.07
CA GLY A 28 20.69 3.28 -22.35
C GLY A 28 21.65 2.90 -21.22
N GLY A 29 21.14 2.57 -20.04
CA GLY A 29 21.92 2.27 -18.84
C GLY A 29 22.30 0.78 -18.71
N LEU A 30 23.38 0.51 -17.99
CA LEU A 30 23.67 -0.84 -17.49
C LEU A 30 22.69 -1.13 -16.35
N ALA A 31 21.46 -1.53 -16.67
CA ALA A 31 20.52 -1.97 -15.66
C ALA A 31 21.15 -3.14 -14.88
N GLU A 32 21.39 -2.95 -13.58
CA GLU A 32 21.90 -4.02 -12.71
C GLU A 32 20.85 -5.11 -12.53
N ARG A 33 19.57 -4.74 -12.61
CA ARG A 33 18.41 -5.65 -12.54
C ARG A 33 17.86 -5.90 -13.95
N TYR A 34 17.81 -7.18 -14.34
CA TYR A 34 17.15 -7.62 -15.58
C TYR A 34 15.62 -7.72 -15.38
N MET A 35 14.96 -6.59 -15.11
CA MET A 35 13.50 -6.51 -15.02
C MET A 35 12.98 -5.45 -15.98
N ASP A 36 11.92 -5.80 -16.73
CA ASP A 36 11.17 -4.81 -17.51
C ASP A 36 10.20 -4.02 -16.62
N ASP A 37 9.66 -2.93 -17.17
CA ASP A 37 8.72 -2.04 -16.47
C ASP A 37 7.47 -2.78 -16.01
N THR A 38 6.96 -3.71 -16.82
CA THR A 38 5.81 -4.54 -16.52
C THR A 38 6.05 -5.42 -15.29
N THR A 39 7.24 -6.00 -15.18
CA THR A 39 7.64 -6.84 -14.05
C THR A 39 7.72 -6.03 -12.77
N VAL A 40 8.34 -4.85 -12.82
CA VAL A 40 8.44 -3.97 -11.65
C VAL A 40 7.06 -3.46 -11.21
N SER A 41 6.19 -3.11 -12.17
CA SER A 41 4.80 -2.73 -11.90
C SER A 41 4.03 -3.83 -11.17
N ASN A 42 4.08 -5.07 -11.68
CA ASN A 42 3.39 -6.21 -11.08
C ASN A 42 3.89 -6.48 -9.65
N LEU A 43 5.20 -6.49 -9.43
CA LEU A 43 5.76 -6.66 -8.09
C LEU A 43 5.30 -5.56 -7.13
N THR A 44 5.25 -4.32 -7.62
CA THR A 44 4.80 -3.18 -6.81
C THR A 44 3.35 -3.35 -6.37
N HIS A 45 2.47 -3.82 -7.26
CA HIS A 45 1.08 -4.15 -6.91
C HIS A 45 0.99 -5.33 -5.94
N ASP A 46 1.73 -6.42 -6.18
CA ASP A 46 1.72 -7.61 -5.30
C ASP A 46 2.17 -7.27 -3.86
N PHE A 47 3.18 -6.41 -3.71
CA PHE A 47 3.62 -5.94 -2.39
C PHE A 47 2.60 -5.01 -1.74
N ALA A 48 1.95 -4.13 -2.51
CA ALA A 48 0.89 -3.28 -1.97
C ALA A 48 -0.27 -4.11 -1.43
N ASP A 49 -0.70 -5.15 -2.16
CA ASP A 49 -1.75 -6.08 -1.73
C ASP A 49 -1.31 -6.89 -0.50
N LEU A 50 -0.05 -7.34 -0.46
CA LEU A 50 0.51 -8.06 0.69
C LEU A 50 0.53 -7.21 1.96
N PHE A 51 0.94 -5.95 1.87
CA PHE A 51 0.97 -5.03 3.00
C PHE A 51 -0.43 -4.60 3.44
N ALA A 52 -1.36 -4.42 2.49
CA ALA A 52 -2.76 -4.18 2.79
C ALA A 52 -3.41 -5.37 3.50
N ALA A 53 -3.09 -6.61 3.11
CA ALA A 53 -3.62 -7.80 3.75
C ALA A 53 -3.08 -8.00 5.18
N ASP A 54 -1.83 -7.61 5.43
CA ASP A 54 -1.20 -7.72 6.76
C ASP A 54 -1.61 -6.57 7.70
N ASN A 55 -1.89 -5.40 7.14
CA ASN A 55 -2.32 -4.20 7.88
C ASN A 55 -3.58 -3.60 7.25
N PRO A 56 -4.72 -4.32 7.32
CA PRO A 56 -5.94 -3.92 6.64
C PRO A 56 -6.45 -2.57 7.17
N PRO A 57 -7.14 -1.79 6.33
CA PRO A 57 -7.80 -0.59 6.78
C PRO A 57 -8.80 -0.89 7.90
N THR A 58 -8.65 -0.26 9.07
CA THR A 58 -9.57 -0.38 10.20
C THR A 58 -10.30 0.92 10.46
N CYS A 59 -11.54 0.78 10.91
CA CYS A 59 -12.37 1.91 11.26
C CYS A 59 -11.81 2.60 12.50
N LEU A 60 -11.57 3.91 12.40
CA LEU A 60 -11.06 4.72 13.52
C LEU A 60 -11.95 4.64 14.77
N HIS A 61 -13.26 4.44 14.58
CA HIS A 61 -14.25 4.54 15.65
C HIS A 61 -14.54 3.21 16.35
N CYS A 62 -14.62 2.10 15.61
CA CYS A 62 -14.95 0.78 16.17
C CYS A 62 -13.84 -0.27 16.01
N GLY A 63 -12.78 0.04 15.26
CA GLY A 63 -11.69 -0.89 14.98
C GLY A 63 -12.04 -2.01 14.01
N GLN A 64 -13.26 -2.06 13.46
CA GLN A 64 -13.62 -3.07 12.46
C GLN A 64 -12.84 -2.88 11.16
N GLU A 65 -12.37 -3.99 10.61
CA GLU A 65 -11.69 -4.03 9.33
C GLU A 65 -12.68 -3.74 8.19
N ALA A 66 -12.20 -3.08 7.13
CA ALA A 66 -13.03 -2.72 5.97
C ALA A 66 -13.63 -3.92 5.21
N ILE A 67 -13.16 -5.13 5.51
CA ILE A 67 -13.62 -6.38 4.92
C ILE A 67 -14.95 -6.85 5.54
N GLU A 68 -15.26 -6.42 6.76
CA GLU A 68 -16.52 -6.76 7.43
C GLU A 68 -17.61 -5.78 6.97
N LEU A 69 -18.53 -6.28 6.12
CA LEU A 69 -19.64 -5.59 5.42
C LEU A 69 -20.71 -4.96 6.35
N GLY A 70 -20.31 -4.15 7.32
CA GLY A 70 -21.20 -3.23 8.00
C GLY A 70 -21.12 -1.86 7.35
N ASP A 71 -22.21 -1.39 6.72
CA ASP A 71 -22.25 -0.01 6.19
C ASP A 71 -22.28 1.05 7.32
N THR A 72 -22.42 0.63 8.58
CA THR A 72 -22.66 1.53 9.71
C THR A 72 -21.87 1.17 10.97
N CYS A 73 -21.07 2.14 11.43
CA CYS A 73 -20.35 2.10 12.68
C CYS A 73 -21.25 2.54 13.85
N LEU A 74 -21.47 1.65 14.81
CA LEU A 74 -22.35 1.86 15.96
C LEU A 74 -21.70 2.63 17.12
N VAL A 75 -20.38 2.80 17.11
CA VAL A 75 -19.60 3.36 18.23
C VAL A 75 -19.47 4.90 18.12
N GLY A 76 -19.70 5.47 16.94
CA GLY A 76 -19.48 6.90 16.62
C GLY A 76 -20.57 7.88 17.10
N GLY A 77 -21.30 7.58 18.18
CA GLY A 77 -22.25 8.51 18.77
C GLY A 77 -23.61 8.59 18.08
N GLY A 78 -24.34 7.47 18.03
CA GLY A 78 -25.80 7.45 17.78
C GLY A 78 -26.23 7.70 16.33
N ILE A 79 -26.94 6.71 15.77
CA ILE A 79 -27.39 6.59 14.36
C ILE A 79 -26.20 6.28 13.44
N GLY A 80 -26.21 5.08 12.85
CA GLY A 80 -25.11 4.49 12.10
C GLY A 80 -24.40 5.43 11.13
N ALA A 81 -23.25 5.94 11.53
CA ALA A 81 -22.36 6.69 10.65
C ALA A 81 -21.54 5.71 9.81
N PRO A 82 -21.17 6.04 8.56
CA PRO A 82 -20.33 5.17 7.75
C PRO A 82 -18.97 4.95 8.42
N HIS A 83 -18.38 3.78 8.20
CA HIS A 83 -17.06 3.46 8.75
C HIS A 83 -15.98 4.38 8.15
N ALA A 84 -15.25 5.09 8.99
CA ALA A 84 -14.06 5.86 8.60
C ALA A 84 -12.80 4.98 8.71
N HIS A 85 -12.46 4.27 7.62
CA HIS A 85 -11.28 3.39 7.55
C HIS A 85 -10.00 4.17 7.27
N THR A 86 -9.50 4.90 8.27
CA THR A 86 -8.30 5.77 8.13
C THR A 86 -7.05 5.22 8.79
N GLN A 87 -7.14 4.11 9.50
CA GLN A 87 -6.00 3.41 10.08
C GLN A 87 -5.64 2.22 9.18
N GLY A 88 -4.36 1.92 8.99
CA GLY A 88 -3.90 0.79 8.17
C GLY A 88 -2.80 1.18 7.19
N PHE A 89 -2.43 0.24 6.32
CA PHE A 89 -1.54 0.51 5.20
C PHE A 89 -2.31 1.19 4.08
N ASP A 90 -1.69 2.21 3.46
CA ASP A 90 -2.25 2.94 2.32
C ASP A 90 -1.53 2.49 1.03
N PRO A 91 -2.19 1.64 0.19
CA PRO A 91 -1.59 1.16 -1.05
C PRO A 91 -1.24 2.30 -1.99
N GLU A 92 -2.04 3.36 -2.05
CA GLU A 92 -1.85 4.46 -3.00
C GLU A 92 -0.58 5.24 -2.69
N GLN A 93 -0.35 5.56 -1.41
CA GLN A 93 0.90 6.21 -0.98
C GLN A 93 2.12 5.34 -1.28
N PHE A 94 2.00 4.02 -1.11
CA PHE A 94 3.08 3.10 -1.44
C PHE A 94 3.38 3.07 -2.94
N LEU A 95 2.36 3.03 -3.81
CA LEU A 95 2.53 3.07 -5.26
C LEU A 95 3.21 4.37 -5.72
N VAL A 96 2.87 5.50 -5.10
CA VAL A 96 3.54 6.79 -5.32
C VAL A 96 5.00 6.72 -4.88
N ALA A 97 5.28 6.19 -3.69
CA ALA A 97 6.66 6.03 -3.19
C ALA A 97 7.52 5.13 -4.09
N CYS A 98 6.92 4.13 -4.73
CA CYS A 98 7.59 3.26 -5.70
C CYS A 98 7.80 3.94 -7.07
N GLY A 99 7.31 5.18 -7.28
CA GLY A 99 7.41 5.89 -8.56
C GLY A 99 6.42 5.42 -9.64
N LEU A 100 5.45 4.58 -9.28
CA LEU A 100 4.45 4.03 -10.20
C LEU A 100 3.30 5.00 -10.47
N LYS A 101 3.03 5.91 -9.51
CA LYS A 101 2.02 6.98 -9.61
C LYS A 101 2.68 8.33 -9.36
N SER A 102 2.23 9.35 -10.09
CA SER A 102 2.60 10.74 -9.80
C SER A 102 1.88 11.23 -8.55
N GLU A 103 2.54 12.04 -7.74
CA GLU A 103 1.86 12.87 -6.75
C GLU A 103 0.87 13.79 -7.49
N GLY A 104 -0.41 13.68 -7.17
CA GLY A 104 -1.48 14.47 -7.78
C GLY A 104 -1.48 15.93 -7.36
#